data_AF-A0A9E7HXW5-F1
#
_entry.id   AF-A0A9E7HXW5-F1
#
_cell.length_a   1.000
_cell.length_b   1.000
_cell.length_c   1.000
_cell.angle_alpha   90.00
_cell.angle_beta   90.00
_cell.angle_gamma   90.00
#
_symmetry.space_group_name_H-M   'P 1'
#
loop_
_entity.id
_entity.type
_entity.pdbx_description
1 polymer ?
#
loop_
_entity_poly.entity_id
_entity_poly.type
_entity_poly.pdbx_seq_one_letter_code
_entity_poly.pdbx_strand_id
1 'polypeptide(L)'
;MLGLLKVRVLRGVNLAVRDLWSSDPYVILKMGKQVRPTPTSPSCSSEACDFASIVPRLVSRSSLWMIGAGKVPTVMAGIFGSNWDGECHVSEEHKLKTRVIKRNTNPIWNEELTLSVEDPALPVRVEVYDKDTFSLDDPMGNAEFDIRPFVEAVRMNLQGIPNGTVITKVAPSRQNCLADESAVYWSDGKVIQDLVLRLKDVERGEVELQLQWVSIPGAGGLLSI
;
A
#
# COMPACT_ATOMS: atom_id res chain seq x y z
N MET A 1 8.14 11.39 -3.65
CA MET A 1 7.91 10.06 -4.26
C MET A 1 9.17 9.24 -4.09
N LEU A 2 9.08 8.07 -3.44
CA LEU A 2 10.21 7.17 -3.19
C LEU A 2 10.47 6.21 -4.36
N GLY A 3 9.42 5.78 -5.04
CA GLY A 3 9.48 4.90 -6.20
C GLY A 3 8.14 4.27 -6.53
N LEU A 4 8.16 3.25 -7.39
CA LEU A 4 6.97 2.53 -7.82
C LEU A 4 7.00 1.10 -7.29
N LEU A 5 5.90 0.70 -6.64
CA LEU A 5 5.66 -0.67 -6.21
C LEU A 5 4.85 -1.38 -7.30
N LYS A 6 5.48 -2.33 -7.98
CA LYS A 6 4.81 -3.23 -8.90
C LYS A 6 4.22 -4.39 -8.09
N VAL A 7 2.91 -4.57 -8.16
CA VAL A 7 2.16 -5.65 -7.53
C VAL A 7 1.57 -6.50 -8.64
N ARG A 8 2.04 -7.75 -8.74
CA ARG A 8 1.47 -8.74 -9.64
C ARG A 8 0.42 -9.55 -8.89
N VAL A 9 -0.84 -9.37 -9.28
CA VAL A 9 -1.98 -10.13 -8.76
C VAL A 9 -2.03 -11.47 -9.49
N LEU A 10 -1.66 -12.56 -8.83
CA LEU A 10 -1.49 -13.87 -9.46
C LEU A 10 -2.83 -14.58 -9.61
N ARG A 11 -3.44 -14.97 -8.49
CA ARG A 11 -4.70 -15.73 -8.46
C ARG A 11 -5.46 -15.54 -7.16
N GLY A 12 -6.75 -15.89 -7.21
CA GLY A 12 -7.58 -16.11 -6.04
C GLY A 12 -7.71 -17.60 -5.77
N VAL A 13 -7.83 -17.98 -4.50
CA VAL A 13 -7.99 -19.37 -4.08
C VAL A 13 -9.24 -19.47 -3.20
N ASN A 14 -10.18 -20.32 -3.61
CA ASN A 14 -11.42 -20.61 -2.88
C ASN A 14 -12.17 -19.35 -2.43
N LEU A 15 -12.37 -18.41 -3.34
CA LEU A 15 -13.10 -17.17 -3.06
C LEU A 15 -14.56 -17.45 -2.69
N ALA A 16 -15.18 -16.45 -2.05
CA ALA A 16 -16.62 -16.44 -1.78
C ALA A 16 -17.45 -16.68 -3.05
N VAL A 17 -18.68 -17.14 -2.88
CA VAL A 17 -19.67 -17.23 -3.96
C VAL A 17 -20.78 -16.25 -3.64
N ARG A 18 -21.05 -15.31 -4.55
CA ARG A 18 -22.11 -14.30 -4.38
C ARG A 18 -23.24 -14.42 -5.40
N ASP A 19 -23.02 -15.01 -6.58
CA ASP A 19 -24.11 -15.41 -7.47
C ASP A 19 -24.67 -16.81 -7.16
N LEU A 20 -25.72 -17.17 -7.91
CA LEU A 20 -26.42 -18.45 -7.81
C LEU A 20 -25.47 -19.65 -7.67
N TRP A 21 -24.42 -19.73 -8.50
CA TRP A 21 -23.52 -20.88 -8.57
C TRP A 21 -22.02 -20.53 -8.56
N SER A 22 -21.62 -19.27 -8.75
CA SER A 22 -20.22 -18.82 -8.81
C SER A 22 -20.14 -17.32 -8.55
N SER A 23 -18.96 -16.72 -8.72
CA SER A 23 -18.76 -15.27 -8.82
C SER A 23 -17.93 -14.90 -10.05
N ASP A 24 -17.97 -13.63 -10.43
CA ASP A 24 -17.17 -12.93 -11.43
C ASP A 24 -16.11 -12.02 -10.75
N PRO A 25 -15.10 -12.57 -10.04
CA PRO A 25 -14.25 -11.78 -9.17
C PRO A 25 -13.23 -10.87 -9.90
N TYR A 26 -12.96 -9.73 -9.29
CA TYR A 26 -11.83 -8.83 -9.61
C TYR A 26 -11.22 -8.22 -8.35
N VAL A 27 -9.99 -7.73 -8.46
CA VAL A 27 -9.23 -7.16 -7.34
C VAL A 27 -9.02 -5.67 -7.54
N ILE A 28 -9.19 -4.89 -6.46
CA ILE A 28 -8.79 -3.50 -6.36
C ILE A 28 -7.61 -3.38 -5.39
N LEU A 29 -6.55 -2.70 -5.83
CA LEU A 29 -5.43 -2.29 -5.00
C LEU A 29 -5.51 -0.81 -4.68
N LYS A 30 -5.26 -0.46 -3.42
CA LYS A 30 -5.22 0.93 -2.94
C LYS A 30 -4.02 1.14 -2.04
N MET A 31 -3.35 2.29 -2.17
CA MET A 31 -2.36 2.74 -1.20
C MET A 31 -3.06 3.60 -0.13
N GLY A 32 -2.63 3.51 1.13
CA GLY A 32 -3.10 4.42 2.18
C GLY A 32 -2.91 5.90 1.80
N LYS A 33 -3.74 6.80 2.38
CA LYS A 33 -3.71 8.24 2.06
C LYS A 33 -2.33 8.83 2.38
N GLN A 34 -1.61 9.25 1.35
CA GLN A 34 -0.25 9.77 1.46
C GLN A 34 -0.31 11.29 1.61
N VAL A 35 0.37 11.81 2.64
CA VAL A 35 0.47 13.26 2.89
C VAL A 35 1.83 13.71 2.39
N ARG A 36 1.82 14.67 1.47
CA ARG A 36 3.04 15.29 0.98
C ARG A 36 3.18 16.68 1.60
N PRO A 37 4.25 16.95 2.37
CA PRO A 37 4.57 18.32 2.77
C PRO A 37 4.94 19.13 1.52
N THR A 38 4.38 20.34 1.38
CA THR A 38 4.90 21.28 0.38
C THR A 38 6.27 21.78 0.82
N PRO A 39 7.26 21.85 -0.07
CA PRO A 39 8.54 22.45 0.26
C PRO A 39 8.36 23.97 0.38
N THR A 40 8.22 24.50 1.60
CA THR A 40 8.34 25.93 1.86
C THR A 40 9.77 26.28 2.28
N SER A 41 10.59 26.62 1.27
CA SER A 41 11.93 27.24 1.39
C SER A 41 13.04 26.43 2.10
N PRO A 42 14.34 26.69 1.81
CA PRO A 42 15.45 25.83 2.23
C PRO A 42 15.90 26.01 3.68
N SER A 43 15.20 26.80 4.50
CA SER A 43 15.57 27.05 5.89
C SER A 43 14.62 26.37 6.86
N CYS A 44 14.62 25.04 6.90
CA CYS A 44 14.00 24.34 8.02
C CYS A 44 14.80 23.09 8.39
N SER A 45 15.32 23.07 9.62
CA SER A 45 16.10 21.99 10.19
C SER A 45 15.27 20.72 10.33
N SER A 46 15.97 19.58 10.41
CA SER A 46 15.44 18.21 10.43
C SER A 46 14.36 17.92 11.48
N GLU A 47 14.23 18.75 12.52
CA GLU A 47 13.30 18.56 13.64
C GLU A 47 11.83 18.84 13.29
N ALA A 48 11.56 19.60 12.23
CA ALA A 48 10.21 19.94 11.78
C ALA A 48 9.47 18.80 11.07
N CYS A 49 10.21 17.99 10.30
CA CYS A 49 9.66 16.86 9.54
C CYS A 49 9.17 15.74 10.46
N ASP A 50 9.87 15.50 11.57
CA ASP A 50 9.50 14.47 12.54
C ASP A 50 8.15 14.79 13.21
N PHE A 51 7.88 16.06 13.53
CA PHE A 51 6.61 16.46 14.16
C PHE A 51 5.41 16.42 13.20
N ALA A 52 5.59 16.73 11.92
CA ALA A 52 4.52 16.68 10.92
C ALA A 52 3.96 15.25 10.73
N SER A 53 4.79 14.22 10.94
CA SER A 53 4.38 12.81 10.94
C SER A 53 3.52 12.41 12.16
N ILE A 54 3.61 13.17 13.26
CA ILE A 54 2.93 12.90 14.54
C ILE A 54 1.52 13.53 14.56
N VAL A 55 1.29 14.62 13.83
CA VAL A 55 0.00 15.36 13.82
C VAL A 55 -1.23 14.46 13.59
N PRO A 56 -1.22 13.42 12.73
CA PRO A 56 -2.37 12.54 12.56
C PRO A 56 -2.72 11.70 13.80
N ARG A 57 -1.79 11.49 14.75
CA ARG A 57 -2.04 10.71 15.97
C ARG A 57 -2.77 11.48 17.08
N LEU A 58 -2.84 12.81 17.00
CA LEU A 58 -3.48 13.66 18.02
C LEU A 58 -4.93 14.05 17.66
N VAL A 59 -5.37 13.88 16.41
CA VAL A 59 -6.75 14.14 16.01
C VAL A 59 -7.59 12.86 16.13
N SER A 60 -7.62 12.28 17.32
CA SER A 60 -8.64 11.32 17.73
C SER A 60 -9.52 11.95 18.79
N ARG A 61 -10.58 12.61 18.32
CA ARG A 61 -11.95 12.57 18.84
C ARG A 61 -12.68 13.84 18.48
N SER A 62 -13.78 13.60 17.75
CA SER A 62 -14.94 14.46 17.64
C SER A 62 -14.80 15.70 16.75
N SER A 63 -15.78 15.81 15.86
CA SER A 63 -16.17 17.01 15.12
C SER A 63 -15.41 17.28 13.83
N LEU A 64 -15.94 16.67 12.76
CA LEU A 64 -16.33 17.34 11.51
C LEU A 64 -15.86 18.80 11.42
N TRP A 65 -14.87 19.11 10.57
CA TRP A 65 -14.75 20.28 9.68
C TRP A 65 -13.46 20.12 8.86
N MET A 66 -13.45 20.69 7.65
CA MET A 66 -12.31 20.87 6.72
C MET A 66 -12.06 19.78 5.67
N ILE A 67 -13.04 19.60 4.78
CA ILE A 67 -12.75 19.30 3.37
C ILE A 67 -12.53 20.67 2.70
N GLY A 68 -11.31 20.93 2.24
CA GLY A 68 -10.92 22.20 1.59
C GLY A 68 -9.68 22.79 2.23
N ALA A 69 -8.70 23.15 1.39
CA ALA A 69 -7.42 23.79 1.75
C ALA A 69 -7.54 24.67 3.02
N GLY A 70 -7.14 24.11 4.15
CA GLY A 70 -7.41 24.67 5.48
C GLY A 70 -6.11 24.89 6.22
N LYS A 71 -5.82 26.15 6.55
CA LYS A 71 -4.72 26.55 7.42
C LYS A 71 -4.74 25.75 8.72
N VAL A 72 -3.56 25.32 9.17
CA VAL A 72 -3.33 24.55 10.41
C VAL A 72 -4.00 25.24 11.61
N PRO A 73 -4.60 24.51 12.57
CA PRO A 73 -5.25 25.13 13.73
C PRO A 73 -4.27 25.97 14.56
N THR A 74 -4.72 27.16 14.99
CA THR A 74 -3.97 28.17 15.79
C THR A 74 -3.23 27.62 17.00
N VAL A 75 -3.64 26.47 17.54
CA VAL A 75 -2.99 25.80 18.69
C VAL A 75 -1.55 25.39 18.37
N MET A 76 -1.21 25.09 17.11
CA MET A 76 0.17 24.77 16.70
C MET A 76 1.07 26.01 16.56
N ALA A 77 0.50 27.20 16.35
CA ALA A 77 1.27 28.45 16.19
C ALA A 77 2.00 28.87 17.48
N GLY A 78 1.52 28.43 18.65
CA GLY A 78 2.15 28.73 19.94
C GLY A 78 3.44 27.94 20.23
N ILE A 79 3.62 26.78 19.61
CA ILE A 79 4.80 25.92 19.80
C ILE A 79 5.93 26.29 18.82
N PHE A 80 5.54 26.75 17.64
CA PHE A 80 6.40 26.78 16.47
C PHE A 80 6.79 28.19 16.00
N GLY A 81 6.29 29.24 16.68
CA GLY A 81 6.47 30.62 16.27
C GLY A 81 5.54 30.97 15.10
N SER A 82 5.16 32.24 15.00
CA SER A 82 4.12 32.75 14.10
C SER A 82 4.47 32.75 12.60
N ASN A 83 5.40 31.92 12.14
CA ASN A 83 5.96 31.98 10.79
C ASN A 83 5.88 30.66 9.99
N TRP A 84 5.00 29.74 10.40
CA TRP A 84 4.73 28.52 9.64
C TRP A 84 3.68 28.77 8.57
N ASP A 85 4.08 28.66 7.31
CA ASP A 85 3.24 28.78 6.11
C ASP A 85 3.04 27.45 5.37
N GLY A 86 3.56 26.33 5.91
CA GLY A 86 3.54 25.03 5.25
C GLY A 86 2.13 24.50 4.97
N GLU A 87 1.84 24.22 3.70
CA GLU A 87 0.62 23.55 3.25
C GLU A 87 0.88 22.04 3.11
N CYS A 88 -0.01 21.20 3.64
CA CYS A 88 0.06 19.75 3.43
C CYS A 88 -0.96 19.36 2.36
N HIS A 89 -0.51 18.75 1.28
CA HIS A 89 -1.44 18.16 0.30
C HIS A 89 -1.65 16.69 0.62
N VAL A 90 -2.90 16.31 0.87
CA VAL A 90 -3.31 14.91 0.88
C VAL A 90 -3.49 14.50 -0.58
N SER A 91 -2.68 13.55 -1.04
CA SER A 91 -2.82 12.98 -2.39
C SER A 91 -4.15 12.22 -2.53
N GLU A 92 -4.71 12.21 -3.74
CA GLU A 92 -5.88 11.37 -4.03
C GLU A 92 -5.54 9.89 -3.84
N GLU A 93 -6.54 9.14 -3.36
CA GLU A 93 -6.43 7.70 -3.17
C GLU A 93 -6.35 7.02 -4.55
N HIS A 94 -5.14 6.62 -4.96
CA HIS A 94 -4.93 5.90 -6.21
C HIS A 94 -5.51 4.48 -6.08
N LYS A 95 -6.45 4.13 -6.98
CA LYS A 95 -7.09 2.82 -7.06
C LYS A 95 -6.75 2.18 -8.39
N LEU A 96 -6.21 0.97 -8.36
CA LEU A 96 -5.94 0.16 -9.54
C LEU A 96 -6.80 -1.09 -9.48
N LYS A 97 -7.34 -1.52 -10.63
CA LYS A 97 -8.23 -2.68 -10.71
C LYS A 97 -7.69 -3.68 -11.72
N THR A 98 -7.85 -4.97 -11.42
CA THR A 98 -7.60 -6.04 -12.40
C THR A 98 -8.76 -6.18 -13.37
N ARG A 99 -8.59 -7.02 -14.39
CA ARG A 99 -9.71 -7.56 -15.15
C ARG A 99 -10.65 -8.40 -14.27
N VAL A 100 -11.89 -8.49 -14.72
CA VAL A 100 -12.91 -9.41 -14.19
C VAL A 100 -12.71 -10.79 -14.81
N ILE A 101 -12.75 -11.84 -13.98
CA ILE A 101 -12.76 -13.22 -14.45
C ILE A 101 -14.12 -13.83 -14.15
N LYS A 102 -14.87 -14.20 -15.19
CA LYS A 102 -16.24 -14.66 -15.03
C LYS A 102 -16.33 -16.09 -14.49
N ARG A 103 -17.30 -16.31 -13.61
CA ARG A 103 -17.78 -17.59 -13.09
C ARG A 103 -16.64 -18.48 -12.61
N ASN A 104 -15.76 -17.93 -11.79
CA ASN A 104 -14.62 -18.66 -11.25
C ASN A 104 -14.20 -18.15 -9.88
N THR A 105 -14.33 -18.97 -8.85
CA THR A 105 -13.85 -18.68 -7.48
C THR A 105 -12.39 -19.04 -7.25
N ASN A 106 -11.69 -19.53 -8.28
CA ASN A 106 -10.24 -19.72 -8.32
C ASN A 106 -9.64 -19.01 -9.56
N PRO A 107 -9.86 -17.69 -9.69
CA PRO A 107 -9.48 -16.93 -10.87
C PRO A 107 -7.96 -16.79 -10.97
N ILE A 108 -7.41 -16.88 -12.19
CA ILE A 108 -5.99 -16.57 -12.47
C ILE A 108 -5.92 -15.23 -13.20
N TRP A 109 -5.67 -14.15 -12.46
CA TRP A 109 -5.54 -12.81 -13.02
C TRP A 109 -4.18 -12.61 -13.68
N ASN A 110 -3.09 -13.00 -13.01
CA ASN A 110 -1.73 -12.81 -13.51
C ASN A 110 -1.51 -11.40 -14.13
N GLU A 111 -1.90 -10.36 -13.40
CA GLU A 111 -1.95 -8.98 -13.89
C GLU A 111 -1.06 -8.07 -13.04
N GLU A 112 -0.29 -7.20 -13.68
CA GLU A 112 0.62 -6.28 -13.00
C GLU A 112 -0.02 -4.91 -12.81
N LEU A 113 -0.11 -4.46 -11.57
CA LEU A 113 -0.60 -3.14 -11.17
C LEU A 113 0.56 -2.37 -10.51
N THR A 114 0.74 -1.08 -10.84
CA THR A 114 1.90 -0.30 -10.35
C THR A 114 1.45 0.88 -9.51
N LEU A 115 1.72 0.82 -8.20
CA LEU A 115 1.38 1.86 -7.22
C LEU A 115 2.54 2.84 -7.04
N SER A 116 2.24 4.12 -6.91
CA SER A 116 3.22 5.14 -6.52
C SER A 116 3.36 5.19 -5.00
N VAL A 117 4.58 4.99 -4.50
CA VAL A 117 4.89 5.00 -3.06
C VAL A 117 5.62 6.29 -2.68
N GLU A 118 5.04 7.02 -1.75
CA GLU A 118 5.61 8.21 -1.09
C GLU A 118 5.97 7.93 0.36
N ASP A 119 5.09 7.25 1.11
CA ASP A 119 5.33 6.83 2.48
C ASP A 119 5.19 5.30 2.60
N PRO A 120 6.27 4.56 2.92
CA PRO A 120 6.25 3.12 3.00
C PRO A 120 5.61 2.61 4.30
N ALA A 121 5.37 3.48 5.30
CA ALA A 121 4.70 3.12 6.54
C ALA A 121 3.19 2.95 6.39
N LEU A 122 2.63 3.41 5.27
CA LEU A 122 1.22 3.24 4.94
C LEU A 122 0.98 1.86 4.32
N PRO A 123 -0.07 1.13 4.74
CA PRO A 123 -0.35 -0.20 4.21
C PRO A 123 -0.93 -0.14 2.80
N VAL A 124 -0.72 -1.23 2.05
CA VAL A 124 -1.43 -1.50 0.80
C VAL A 124 -2.68 -2.31 1.11
N ARG A 125 -3.83 -1.85 0.62
CA ARG A 125 -5.13 -2.51 0.74
C ARG A 125 -5.45 -3.29 -0.53
N VAL A 126 -5.98 -4.49 -0.32
CA VAL A 126 -6.47 -5.42 -1.33
C VAL A 126 -7.94 -5.64 -1.05
N GLU A 127 -8.80 -5.38 -2.03
CA GLU A 127 -10.23 -5.61 -1.92
C GLU A 127 -10.67 -6.48 -3.11
N VAL A 128 -11.47 -7.51 -2.84
CA VAL A 128 -12.01 -8.39 -3.89
C VAL A 128 -13.50 -8.10 -4.03
N TYR A 129 -13.97 -8.02 -5.26
CA TYR A 129 -15.37 -7.73 -5.57
C TYR A 129 -15.91 -8.71 -6.61
N ASP A 130 -17.20 -8.99 -6.53
CA ASP A 130 -17.95 -9.69 -7.56
C ASP A 130 -18.54 -8.68 -8.56
N LYS A 131 -18.37 -8.92 -9.86
CA LYS A 131 -18.87 -8.02 -10.89
C LYS A 131 -20.32 -8.37 -11.24
N ASP A 132 -21.24 -7.49 -10.87
CA ASP A 132 -22.62 -7.61 -11.27
C ASP A 132 -22.96 -6.78 -12.52
N THR A 133 -23.89 -7.30 -13.32
CA THR A 133 -24.34 -6.61 -14.55
C THR A 133 -25.48 -5.62 -14.28
N PHE A 134 -26.31 -5.86 -13.26
CA PHE A 134 -27.52 -5.09 -12.98
C PHE A 134 -27.66 -4.61 -11.52
N SER A 135 -26.65 -4.87 -10.69
CA SER A 135 -26.56 -4.49 -9.27
C SER A 135 -25.22 -3.82 -8.94
N LEU A 136 -25.08 -3.34 -7.71
CA LEU A 136 -23.79 -2.92 -7.17
C LEU A 136 -22.91 -4.15 -6.95
N ASP A 137 -21.62 -4.02 -7.25
CA ASP A 137 -20.65 -5.10 -7.10
C ASP A 137 -20.50 -5.53 -5.63
N ASP A 138 -20.63 -6.83 -5.36
CA ASP A 138 -20.64 -7.38 -4.01
C ASP A 138 -19.23 -7.54 -3.43
N PRO A 139 -18.97 -7.14 -2.18
CA PRO A 139 -17.63 -7.23 -1.57
C PRO A 139 -17.28 -8.67 -1.18
N MET A 140 -16.26 -9.26 -1.79
CA MET A 140 -15.79 -10.62 -1.56
C MET A 140 -14.62 -10.71 -0.56
N GLY A 141 -14.49 -9.71 0.30
CA GLY A 141 -13.48 -9.64 1.36
C GLY A 141 -12.33 -8.67 1.06
N ASN A 142 -11.55 -8.39 2.10
CA ASN A 142 -10.43 -7.45 2.03
C ASN A 142 -9.21 -7.94 2.81
N ALA A 143 -8.03 -7.42 2.49
CA ALA A 143 -6.80 -7.67 3.22
C ALA A 143 -5.88 -6.45 3.13
N GLU A 144 -4.97 -6.35 4.09
CA GLU A 144 -3.91 -5.33 4.10
C GLU A 144 -2.56 -5.98 4.36
N PHE A 145 -1.50 -5.40 3.77
CA PHE A 145 -0.11 -5.79 4.04
C PHE A 145 0.81 -4.58 4.12
N ASP A 146 1.88 -4.75 4.90
CA ASP A 146 2.93 -3.75 5.10
C ASP A 146 4.05 -3.96 4.09
N ILE A 147 4.54 -2.86 3.51
CA ILE A 147 5.63 -2.87 2.53
C ILE A 147 6.97 -2.43 3.12
N ARG A 148 7.02 -2.01 4.39
CA ARG A 148 8.29 -1.62 5.04
C ARG A 148 9.37 -2.70 4.97
N PRO A 149 9.11 -3.97 5.32
CA PRO A 149 10.14 -5.01 5.25
C PRO A 149 10.68 -5.21 3.83
N PHE A 150 9.81 -5.02 2.82
CA PHE A 150 10.19 -5.08 1.41
C PHE A 150 11.05 -3.90 0.99
N VAL A 151 10.62 -2.67 1.33
CA VAL A 151 11.34 -1.44 0.98
C VAL A 151 12.71 -1.38 1.68
N GLU A 152 12.80 -1.85 2.92
CA GLU A 152 14.08 -2.01 3.63
C GLU A 152 15.02 -2.97 2.90
N ALA A 153 14.52 -4.11 2.42
CA ALA A 153 15.31 -5.04 1.61
C ALA A 153 15.77 -4.41 0.28
N VAL A 154 14.95 -3.60 -0.37
CA VAL A 154 15.31 -2.86 -1.60
C VAL A 154 16.42 -1.84 -1.35
N ARG A 155 16.50 -1.27 -0.13
CA ARG A 155 17.56 -0.31 0.25
C ARG A 155 18.91 -0.97 0.50
N MET A 156 18.97 -2.29 0.63
CA MET A 156 20.22 -2.98 0.91
C MET A 156 21.14 -2.98 -0.32
N ASN A 157 22.46 -2.93 -0.08
CA ASN A 157 23.45 -3.11 -1.14
C ASN A 157 23.59 -4.60 -1.48
N LEU A 158 22.83 -5.07 -2.46
CA LEU A 158 22.76 -6.50 -2.83
C LEU A 158 23.75 -6.89 -3.95
N GLN A 159 24.80 -6.10 -4.18
CA GLN A 159 25.83 -6.40 -5.17
C GLN A 159 26.57 -7.71 -4.82
N GLY A 160 26.65 -8.63 -5.78
CA GLY A 160 27.38 -9.89 -5.62
C GLY A 160 26.64 -10.97 -4.82
N ILE A 161 25.37 -10.74 -4.44
CA ILE A 161 24.57 -11.73 -3.71
C ILE A 161 24.06 -12.81 -4.68
N PRO A 162 24.15 -14.11 -4.31
CA PRO A 162 23.63 -15.21 -5.11
C PRO A 162 22.13 -15.10 -5.37
N ASN A 163 21.70 -15.55 -6.55
CA ASN A 163 20.30 -15.67 -6.92
C ASN A 163 19.55 -16.61 -5.94
N GLY A 164 18.33 -16.24 -5.55
CA GLY A 164 17.50 -17.01 -4.61
C GLY A 164 17.80 -16.76 -3.13
N THR A 165 18.69 -15.83 -2.79
CA THR A 165 18.99 -15.50 -1.38
C THR A 165 17.76 -14.87 -0.71
N VAL A 166 17.29 -15.49 0.37
CA VAL A 166 16.22 -14.94 1.21
C VAL A 166 16.81 -13.84 2.10
N ILE A 167 16.31 -12.62 1.97
CA ILE A 167 16.76 -11.43 2.69
C ILE A 167 16.04 -11.32 4.03
N THR A 168 14.71 -11.47 4.01
CA THR A 168 13.88 -11.43 5.21
C THR A 168 12.62 -12.28 5.02
N LYS A 169 11.97 -12.63 6.13
CA LYS A 169 10.75 -13.42 6.18
C LYS A 169 9.75 -12.75 7.11
N VAL A 170 8.50 -12.68 6.69
CA VAL A 170 7.39 -12.15 7.48
C VAL A 170 6.44 -13.30 7.78
N ALA A 171 6.35 -13.69 9.05
CA ALA A 171 5.47 -14.77 9.48
C ALA A 171 4.01 -14.32 9.60
N PRO A 172 3.04 -15.23 9.41
CA PRO A 172 1.64 -15.00 9.77
C PRO A 172 1.50 -14.60 11.24
N SER A 173 0.65 -13.61 11.50
CA SER A 173 0.34 -13.16 12.85
C SER A 173 -1.13 -12.74 12.97
N ARG A 174 -1.61 -12.53 14.20
CA ARG A 174 -2.97 -12.02 14.41
C ARG A 174 -3.16 -10.57 13.94
N GLN A 175 -2.06 -9.86 13.73
CA GLN A 175 -2.02 -8.45 13.37
C GLN A 175 -1.90 -8.22 11.86
N ASN A 176 -1.55 -9.25 11.07
CA ASN A 176 -1.45 -9.16 9.61
C ASN A 176 -2.52 -10.03 8.92
N CYS A 177 -2.48 -10.05 7.59
CA CYS A 177 -3.40 -10.86 6.77
C CYS A 177 -2.68 -12.02 6.06
N LEU A 178 -1.45 -12.35 6.46
CA LEU A 178 -0.69 -13.42 5.81
C LEU A 178 -1.28 -14.79 6.15
N ALA A 179 -1.55 -15.60 5.13
CA ALA A 179 -1.98 -16.98 5.27
C ALA A 179 -0.79 -17.94 5.45
N ASP A 180 0.37 -17.58 4.89
CA ASP A 180 1.62 -18.34 4.95
C ASP A 180 2.82 -17.39 5.13
N GLU A 181 4.00 -17.94 5.41
CA GLU A 181 5.24 -17.17 5.52
C GLU A 181 5.57 -16.47 4.19
N SER A 182 5.76 -15.15 4.27
CA SER A 182 6.12 -14.32 3.12
C SER A 182 7.62 -14.08 3.11
N ALA A 183 8.30 -14.63 2.10
CA ALA A 183 9.74 -14.43 1.91
C ALA A 183 10.01 -13.24 0.98
N VAL A 184 10.92 -12.36 1.40
CA VAL A 184 11.55 -11.36 0.54
C VAL A 184 12.91 -11.91 0.12
N TYR A 185 13.15 -12.00 -1.18
CA TYR A 185 14.34 -12.64 -1.72
C TYR A 185 14.91 -11.88 -2.91
N TRP A 186 16.20 -12.09 -3.14
CA TRP A 186 16.91 -11.57 -4.30
C TRP A 186 16.75 -12.53 -5.47
N SER A 187 16.23 -12.04 -6.59
CA SER A 187 16.10 -12.80 -7.82
C SER A 187 16.43 -11.97 -9.05
N ASP A 188 17.36 -12.45 -9.88
CA ASP A 188 17.68 -11.87 -11.21
C ASP A 188 17.85 -10.35 -11.21
N GLY A 189 18.61 -9.83 -10.24
CA GLY A 189 18.89 -8.40 -10.12
C GLY A 189 17.76 -7.57 -9.48
N LYS A 190 16.75 -8.23 -8.90
CA LYS A 190 15.55 -7.59 -8.32
C LYS A 190 15.25 -8.16 -6.94
N VAL A 191 14.66 -7.33 -6.09
CA VAL A 191 14.02 -7.79 -4.85
C VAL A 191 12.59 -8.20 -5.17
N ILE A 192 12.24 -9.42 -4.78
CA ILE A 192 10.92 -10.02 -4.98
C ILE A 192 10.34 -10.41 -3.62
N GLN A 193 9.03 -10.30 -3.47
CA GLN A 193 8.32 -10.83 -2.31
C GLN A 193 7.04 -11.53 -2.75
N ASP A 194 6.86 -12.77 -2.32
CA ASP A 194 5.62 -13.50 -2.53
C ASP A 194 4.71 -13.37 -1.29
N LEU A 195 3.43 -13.13 -1.50
CA LEU A 195 2.43 -13.02 -0.44
C LEU A 195 1.23 -13.91 -0.74
N VAL A 196 0.77 -14.59 0.30
CA VAL A 196 -0.55 -15.24 0.33
C VAL A 196 -1.36 -14.52 1.39
N LEU A 197 -2.43 -13.84 0.99
CA LEU A 197 -3.27 -13.05 1.88
C LEU A 197 -4.59 -13.77 2.14
N ARG A 198 -4.92 -14.00 3.40
CA ARG A 198 -6.25 -14.46 3.83
C ARG A 198 -7.20 -13.26 3.89
N LEU A 199 -8.29 -13.34 3.14
CA LEU A 199 -9.29 -12.29 3.12
C LEU A 199 -10.08 -12.26 4.44
N LYS A 200 -10.35 -11.04 4.91
CA LYS A 200 -11.19 -10.70 6.05
C LYS A 200 -12.58 -10.26 5.58
N ASP A 201 -13.52 -10.21 6.52
CA ASP A 201 -14.92 -9.82 6.29
C ASP A 201 -15.61 -10.69 5.21
N VAL A 202 -15.17 -11.93 5.11
CA VAL A 202 -15.67 -12.92 4.16
C VAL A 202 -15.49 -14.32 4.75
N GLU A 203 -16.35 -15.26 4.35
CA GLU A 203 -16.37 -16.62 4.86
C GLU A 203 -15.18 -17.48 4.38
N ARG A 204 -14.60 -17.14 3.23
CA ARG A 204 -13.42 -17.80 2.65
C ARG A 204 -12.77 -16.96 1.56
N GLY A 205 -11.53 -17.29 1.25
CA GLY A 205 -10.80 -16.74 0.12
C GLY A 205 -9.40 -16.32 0.50
N GLU A 206 -8.46 -16.64 -0.39
CA GLU A 206 -7.09 -16.18 -0.32
C GLU A 206 -6.71 -15.53 -1.65
N VAL A 207 -5.79 -14.56 -1.61
CA VAL A 207 -5.25 -13.91 -2.80
C VAL A 207 -3.73 -14.04 -2.78
N GLU A 208 -3.18 -14.51 -3.89
CA GLU A 208 -1.74 -14.63 -4.09
C GLU A 208 -1.20 -13.46 -4.90
N LEU A 209 -0.16 -12.83 -4.37
CA LEU A 209 0.48 -11.65 -4.93
C LEU A 209 2.00 -11.84 -5.01
N GLN A 210 2.63 -11.11 -5.91
CA GLN A 210 4.08 -10.96 -5.97
C GLN A 210 4.45 -9.49 -6.10
N LEU A 211 5.38 -9.01 -5.28
CA LEU A 211 5.87 -7.65 -5.31
C LEU A 211 7.21 -7.55 -6.02
N GLN A 212 7.40 -6.44 -6.71
CA GLN A 212 8.67 -6.03 -7.27
C GLN A 212 8.82 -4.51 -7.14
N TRP A 213 10.02 -4.03 -6.84
CA TRP A 213 10.29 -2.59 -6.84
C TRP A 213 10.75 -2.11 -8.22
N VAL A 214 10.28 -0.93 -8.62
CA VAL A 214 10.75 -0.22 -9.82
C VAL A 214 11.30 1.14 -9.39
N SER A 215 12.61 1.30 -9.51
CA SER A 215 13.30 2.55 -9.26
C SER A 215 13.13 3.48 -10.47
N ILE A 216 12.71 4.73 -10.23
CA ILE A 216 12.67 5.77 -11.26
C ILE A 216 14.03 6.49 -11.27
N PRO A 217 14.81 6.42 -12.36
CA PRO A 217 16.07 7.17 -12.47
C PRO A 217 15.80 8.68 -12.40
N GLY A 218 16.56 9.41 -11.58
CA GLY A 218 16.52 10.89 -11.53
C GLY A 218 15.47 11.50 -10.59
N ALA A 219 14.51 10.73 -10.08
CA ALA A 219 13.89 11.08 -8.82
C ALA A 219 14.94 10.83 -7.73
N GLY A 220 15.12 11.74 -6.76
CA GLY A 220 15.94 11.52 -5.56
C GLY A 220 15.33 10.44 -4.64
N GLY A 221 15.11 9.26 -5.22
CA GLY A 221 14.45 8.11 -4.63
C GLY A 221 15.42 7.33 -3.76
N LEU A 222 14.97 6.13 -3.37
CA LEU A 222 15.50 5.23 -2.32
C LEU A 222 17.03 5.13 -2.11
N LEU A 223 17.86 5.54 -3.08
CA LEU A 223 19.33 5.50 -3.09
C LEU A 223 20.01 6.83 -2.70
N SER A 224 19.27 7.90 -2.39
CA SER A 224 19.82 9.21 -2.03
C SER A 224 19.79 9.54 -0.52
N ILE A 225 19.71 8.52 0.35
CA ILE A 225 19.72 8.67 1.82
C ILE A 225 20.85 7.84 2.41
#